data_AF-A0A2V8IPI3-F1
#
_entry.id   AF-A0A2V8IPI3-F1
#
_cell.length_a   1.000
_cell.length_b   1.000
_cell.length_c   1.000
_cell.angle_alpha   90.00
_cell.angle_beta   90.00
_cell.angle_gamma   90.00
#
_symmetry.space_group_name_H-M   'P 1'
#
loop_
_entity.id
_entity.type
_entity.pdbx_description
1 polymer ?
#
loop_
_entity_poly.entity_id
_entity_poly.type
_entity_poly.pdbx_seq_one_letter_code
_entity_poly.pdbx_strand_id
1 'polypeptide(L)'
;MDTLEDLYNHLSRDLTSLAPATVAVILYPDKTYFDITQAPSWTGALFDGKIRVPTRGLTGVTDRFRAILAHELSHSFIASLPGRGSPIWFLEGVAQLQEGKSAANARKLLAQLQRENHLTPLKNLRDSFMGLSPDLAGIAYAESLSAVEYLASQFGRPAIRNLLDLMGQNYNFENAFRTALQRSVSEFESAWQQDLTQ
;
A
#
# COMPACT_ATOMS: atom_id res chain seq x y z
N MET A 1 4.48 3.11 -23.92
CA MET A 1 5.38 2.25 -23.11
C MET A 1 5.95 3.06 -21.97
N ASP A 2 6.29 4.32 -22.23
CA ASP A 2 6.92 5.29 -21.33
C ASP A 2 6.29 5.36 -19.93
N THR A 3 4.96 5.32 -19.78
CA THR A 3 4.33 5.44 -18.44
C THR A 3 4.70 4.33 -17.45
N LEU A 4 4.72 3.07 -17.88
CA LEU A 4 5.03 1.96 -16.97
C LEU A 4 6.52 1.95 -16.60
N GLU A 5 7.39 2.28 -17.57
CA GLU A 5 8.82 2.41 -17.35
C GLU A 5 9.13 3.61 -16.43
N ASP A 6 8.46 4.74 -16.62
CA ASP A 6 8.57 5.92 -15.75
C ASP A 6 8.11 5.61 -14.32
N LEU A 7 6.99 4.92 -14.17
CA LEU A 7 6.51 4.47 -12.86
C LEU A 7 7.48 3.49 -12.23
N TYR A 8 7.96 2.49 -12.97
CA TYR A 8 8.97 1.54 -12.49
C TYR A 8 10.24 2.26 -12.00
N ASN A 9 10.75 3.21 -12.77
CA ASN A 9 11.93 4.00 -12.42
C ASN A 9 11.69 4.90 -11.20
N HIS A 10 10.50 5.47 -11.08
CA HIS A 10 10.10 6.23 -9.90
C HIS A 10 10.05 5.34 -8.66
N LEU A 11 9.34 4.22 -8.71
CA LEU A 11 9.20 3.30 -7.57
C LEU A 11 10.54 2.65 -7.19
N SER A 12 11.45 2.41 -8.14
CA SER A 12 12.82 1.96 -7.85
C SER A 12 13.64 2.99 -7.06
N ARG A 13 13.33 4.28 -7.20
CA ARG A 13 13.95 5.33 -6.38
C ARG A 13 13.24 5.51 -5.04
N ASP A 14 11.94 5.32 -4.99
CA ASP A 14 11.14 5.63 -3.82
C ASP A 14 11.02 4.46 -2.83
N LEU A 15 10.97 3.22 -3.32
CA LEU A 15 10.63 2.04 -2.51
C LEU A 15 11.83 1.18 -2.13
N THR A 16 12.70 0.82 -3.07
CA THR A 16 13.81 -0.08 -2.76
C THR A 16 14.89 -0.06 -3.84
N SER A 17 16.14 -0.26 -3.41
CA SER A 17 17.28 -0.56 -4.30
C SER A 17 17.20 -1.93 -4.98
N LEU A 18 16.33 -2.83 -4.49
CA LEU A 18 16.19 -4.21 -4.95
C LEU A 18 14.92 -4.36 -5.81
N ALA A 19 14.78 -3.52 -6.83
CA ALA A 19 13.64 -3.55 -7.74
C ALA A 19 13.54 -4.92 -8.46
N PRO A 20 12.32 -5.43 -8.71
CA PRO A 20 12.12 -6.70 -9.40
C PRO A 20 12.66 -6.61 -10.83
N ALA A 21 13.44 -7.60 -11.26
CA ALA A 21 14.03 -7.62 -12.61
C ALA A 21 12.98 -7.54 -13.73
N THR A 22 11.80 -8.11 -13.51
CA THR A 22 10.67 -8.05 -14.43
C THR A 22 9.36 -7.98 -13.66
N VAL A 23 8.42 -7.15 -14.13
CA VAL A 23 7.02 -7.13 -13.67
C VAL A 23 6.11 -7.49 -14.83
N ALA A 24 5.35 -8.56 -14.69
CA ALA A 24 4.40 -8.99 -15.72
C ALA A 24 3.12 -8.15 -15.63
N VAL A 25 2.76 -7.47 -16.72
CA VAL A 25 1.49 -6.73 -16.86
C VAL A 25 0.65 -7.39 -17.95
N ILE A 26 -0.58 -7.77 -17.62
CA ILE A 26 -1.52 -8.42 -18.54
C ILE A 26 -2.75 -7.55 -18.72
N LEU A 27 -3.10 -7.27 -19.97
CA LEU A 27 -4.25 -6.47 -20.36
C LEU A 27 -5.45 -7.37 -20.71
N TYR A 28 -6.61 -7.11 -20.11
CA TYR A 28 -7.84 -7.88 -20.28
C TYR A 28 -8.99 -7.00 -20.76
N PRO A 29 -9.84 -7.47 -21.69
CA PRO A 29 -11.17 -6.88 -21.86
C PRO A 29 -12.01 -7.03 -20.57
N ASP A 30 -12.73 -5.99 -20.13
CA ASP A 30 -13.37 -5.92 -18.79
C ASP A 30 -14.21 -7.15 -18.38
N LYS A 31 -15.03 -7.68 -19.29
CA LYS A 31 -15.86 -8.86 -18.98
C LYS A 31 -14.98 -10.05 -18.58
N THR A 32 -13.88 -10.24 -19.31
CA THR A 32 -12.88 -11.28 -19.04
C THR A 32 -12.06 -10.98 -17.78
N TYR A 33 -11.84 -9.71 -17.44
CA TYR A 33 -11.12 -9.32 -16.22
C TYR A 33 -11.86 -9.80 -14.97
N PHE A 34 -13.15 -9.46 -14.82
CA PHE A 34 -13.93 -9.85 -13.64
C PHE A 34 -14.18 -11.36 -13.57
N ASP A 35 -14.49 -11.98 -14.70
CA ASP A 35 -14.73 -13.43 -14.77
C ASP A 35 -13.49 -14.25 -14.33
N ILE A 36 -12.28 -13.78 -14.64
CA ILE A 36 -11.02 -14.48 -14.32
C ILE A 36 -10.50 -14.13 -12.93
N THR A 37 -10.53 -12.85 -12.54
CA THR A 37 -9.88 -12.39 -11.30
C THR A 37 -10.75 -12.59 -10.07
N GLN A 38 -12.08 -12.69 -10.24
CA GLN A 38 -13.04 -12.62 -9.13
C GLN A 38 -12.84 -11.37 -8.26
N ALA A 39 -12.17 -10.33 -8.79
CA ALA A 39 -11.91 -9.10 -8.08
C ALA A 39 -13.22 -8.31 -7.93
N PRO A 40 -13.43 -7.60 -6.80
CA PRO A 40 -14.56 -6.72 -6.64
C PRO A 40 -14.64 -5.70 -7.77
N SER A 41 -15.86 -5.32 -8.15
CA SER A 41 -16.12 -4.40 -9.27
C SER A 41 -15.52 -3.01 -9.10
N TRP A 42 -15.12 -2.64 -7.88
CA TRP A 42 -14.44 -1.39 -7.57
C TRP A 42 -12.93 -1.40 -7.84
N THR A 43 -12.34 -2.57 -8.14
CA THR A 43 -10.90 -2.68 -8.44
C THR A 43 -10.59 -2.17 -9.85
N GLY A 44 -9.69 -1.20 -9.96
CA GLY A 44 -9.26 -0.61 -11.23
C GLY A 44 -8.14 -1.38 -11.93
N ALA A 45 -7.42 -2.21 -11.18
CA ALA A 45 -6.43 -3.19 -11.59
C ALA A 45 -6.22 -4.15 -10.39
N LEU A 46 -5.48 -5.24 -10.58
CA LEU A 46 -5.19 -6.21 -9.52
C LEU A 46 -3.79 -6.78 -9.67
N PHE A 47 -3.02 -6.81 -8.59
CA PHE A 47 -1.82 -7.60 -8.45
C PHE A 47 -2.09 -8.97 -7.78
N ASP A 48 -1.82 -10.07 -8.50
CA ASP A 48 -1.89 -11.46 -7.99
C ASP A 48 -0.58 -12.24 -8.19
N GLY A 49 0.54 -11.52 -8.26
CA GLY A 49 1.82 -11.99 -8.81
C GLY A 49 2.04 -11.51 -10.25
N LYS A 50 0.99 -11.05 -10.92
CA LYS A 50 1.04 -10.25 -12.15
C LYS A 50 0.09 -9.07 -11.99
N ILE A 51 0.37 -7.96 -12.65
CA ILE A 51 -0.55 -6.82 -12.70
C ILE A 51 -1.56 -7.08 -13.80
N ARG A 52 -2.85 -7.13 -13.45
CA ARG A 52 -3.95 -7.34 -14.37
C ARG A 52 -4.72 -6.04 -14.54
N VAL A 53 -4.91 -5.64 -15.78
CA VAL A 53 -5.49 -4.34 -16.13
C VAL A 53 -6.70 -4.53 -17.04
N PRO A 54 -7.89 -4.02 -16.67
CA PRO A 54 -9.03 -3.93 -17.59
C PRO A 54 -8.77 -2.87 -18.68
N THR A 55 -9.07 -3.19 -19.95
CA THR A 55 -8.80 -2.31 -21.10
C THR A 55 -10.01 -1.54 -21.60
N ARG A 56 -11.23 -1.93 -21.23
CA ARG A 56 -12.42 -1.23 -21.74
C ARG A 56 -12.59 0.08 -20.97
N GLY A 57 -12.88 1.13 -21.73
CA GLY A 57 -12.88 2.50 -21.21
C GLY A 57 -11.51 3.17 -21.18
N LEU A 58 -10.40 2.46 -21.46
CA LEU A 58 -9.09 3.09 -21.67
C LEU A 58 -9.06 3.74 -23.05
N THR A 59 -9.23 5.06 -23.09
CA THR A 59 -9.01 5.88 -24.29
C THR A 59 -7.60 6.47 -24.37
N GLY A 60 -6.81 6.28 -23.31
CA GLY A 60 -5.43 6.73 -23.16
C GLY A 60 -4.94 6.54 -21.71
N VAL A 61 -3.68 6.90 -21.45
CA VAL A 61 -3.14 6.93 -20.08
C VAL A 61 -3.63 8.21 -19.40
N THR A 62 -4.66 8.09 -18.58
CA THR A 62 -5.13 9.19 -17.72
C THR A 62 -4.32 9.23 -16.42
N ASP A 63 -4.30 10.38 -15.74
CA ASP A 63 -3.66 10.50 -14.43
C ASP A 63 -4.23 9.50 -13.41
N ARG A 64 -5.56 9.29 -13.45
CA ARG A 64 -6.23 8.27 -12.64
C ARG A 64 -5.71 6.86 -12.93
N PHE A 65 -5.55 6.52 -14.20
CA PHE A 65 -5.03 5.21 -14.58
C PHE A 65 -3.56 5.05 -14.20
N ARG A 66 -2.76 6.11 -14.35
CA ARG A 66 -1.36 6.14 -13.88
C ARG A 66 -1.27 5.93 -12.36
N ALA A 67 -2.16 6.54 -11.58
CA ALA A 67 -2.23 6.36 -10.13
C ALA A 67 -2.55 4.91 -9.75
N ILE A 68 -3.55 4.30 -10.40
CA ILE A 68 -3.88 2.87 -10.21
C ILE A 68 -2.69 1.97 -10.54
N LEU A 69 -1.97 2.23 -11.63
CA LEU A 69 -0.77 1.46 -11.96
C LEU A 69 0.35 1.63 -10.94
N ALA A 70 0.53 2.82 -10.36
CA ALA A 70 1.51 3.04 -9.29
C ALA A 70 1.16 2.23 -8.02
N HIS A 71 -0.14 2.12 -7.70
CA HIS A 71 -0.63 1.27 -6.62
C HIS A 71 -0.24 -0.20 -6.87
N GLU A 72 -0.65 -0.78 -8.00
CA GLU A 72 -0.38 -2.20 -8.28
C GLU A 72 1.11 -2.52 -8.46
N LEU A 73 1.89 -1.59 -9.03
CA LEU A 73 3.34 -1.74 -9.11
C LEU A 73 3.97 -1.75 -7.74
N SER A 74 3.47 -0.97 -6.77
CA SER A 74 4.00 -0.99 -5.40
C SER A 74 3.88 -2.38 -4.79
N HIS A 75 2.75 -3.05 -4.97
CA HIS A 75 2.57 -4.44 -4.55
C HIS A 75 3.61 -5.37 -5.18
N SER A 76 3.88 -5.22 -6.48
CA SER A 76 4.89 -6.04 -7.17
C SER A 76 6.31 -5.84 -6.64
N PHE A 77 6.68 -4.61 -6.29
CA PHE A 77 7.99 -4.29 -5.70
C PHE A 77 8.13 -4.95 -4.34
N ILE A 78 7.14 -4.77 -3.46
CA ILE A 78 7.21 -5.31 -2.09
C ILE A 78 7.14 -6.84 -2.10
N ALA A 79 6.30 -7.44 -2.95
CA ALA A 79 6.18 -8.89 -3.08
C ALA A 79 7.45 -9.57 -3.62
N SER A 80 8.32 -8.84 -4.31
CA SER A 80 9.59 -9.38 -4.83
C SER A 80 10.68 -9.51 -3.76
N LEU A 81 10.50 -8.87 -2.60
CA LEU A 81 11.47 -8.90 -1.52
C LEU A 81 11.46 -10.27 -0.80
N PRO A 82 12.62 -10.84 -0.45
CA PRO A 82 12.71 -12.11 0.27
C PRO A 82 12.19 -12.04 1.71
N GLY A 83 12.19 -10.85 2.32
CA GLY A 83 11.64 -10.61 3.66
C GLY A 83 10.17 -11.00 3.75
N ARG A 84 9.78 -11.55 4.90
CA ARG A 84 8.43 -12.12 5.13
C ARG A 84 7.64 -11.33 6.17
N GLY A 85 6.32 -11.50 6.11
CA GLY A 85 5.41 -11.12 7.19
C GLY A 85 5.03 -9.65 7.22
N SER A 86 5.17 -8.94 6.08
CA SER A 86 4.62 -7.59 5.94
C SER A 86 3.11 -7.61 6.15
N PRO A 87 2.60 -6.79 7.07
CA PRO A 87 1.18 -6.72 7.33
C PRO A 87 0.47 -5.97 6.19
N ILE A 88 -0.76 -6.37 5.88
CA ILE A 88 -1.54 -5.77 4.79
C ILE A 88 -1.70 -4.25 4.97
N TRP A 89 -1.86 -3.74 6.20
CA TRP A 89 -1.93 -2.29 6.41
C TRP A 89 -0.71 -1.53 5.87
N PHE A 90 0.49 -2.11 5.99
CA PHE A 90 1.70 -1.45 5.51
C PHE A 90 1.78 -1.52 3.99
N LEU A 91 1.44 -2.67 3.41
CA LEU A 91 1.42 -2.87 1.96
C LEU A 91 0.44 -1.90 1.29
N GLU A 92 -0.81 -1.88 1.76
CA GLU A 92 -1.85 -1.01 1.24
C GLU A 92 -1.59 0.47 1.53
N GLY A 93 -1.03 0.80 2.70
CA GLY A 93 -0.66 2.17 3.04
C GLY A 93 0.43 2.71 2.11
N VAL A 94 1.47 1.92 1.83
CA VAL A 94 2.53 2.29 0.89
C VAL A 94 1.99 2.39 -0.54
N ALA A 95 1.19 1.42 -0.99
CA ALA A 95 0.60 1.45 -2.32
C ALA A 95 -0.30 2.68 -2.53
N GLN A 96 -1.14 3.03 -1.55
CA GLN A 96 -1.95 4.26 -1.59
C GLN A 96 -1.11 5.54 -1.56
N LEU A 97 0.02 5.56 -0.82
CA LEU A 97 0.93 6.70 -0.82
C LEU A 97 1.58 6.91 -2.20
N GLN A 98 1.96 5.82 -2.89
CA GLN A 98 2.52 5.86 -4.25
C GLN A 98 1.46 6.17 -5.32
N GLU A 99 0.21 5.80 -5.08
CA GLU A 99 -0.97 6.24 -5.87
C GLU A 99 -1.18 7.77 -5.78
N GLY A 100 -0.58 8.44 -4.78
CA GLY A 100 -0.75 9.87 -4.54
C GLY A 100 -2.01 10.21 -3.73
N LYS A 101 -2.60 9.22 -3.05
CA LYS A 101 -3.71 9.46 -2.12
C LYS A 101 -3.22 10.17 -0.86
N SER A 102 -4.17 10.75 -0.14
CA SER A 102 -3.94 11.26 1.22
C SER A 102 -5.09 10.88 2.15
N ALA A 103 -4.77 10.55 3.40
CA ALA A 103 -5.76 10.28 4.43
C ALA A 103 -6.36 11.57 5.04
N ALA A 104 -5.98 12.76 4.55
CA ALA A 104 -6.49 14.04 5.05
C ALA A 104 -8.02 14.10 5.13
N ASN A 105 -8.74 13.58 4.14
CA ASN A 105 -10.19 13.53 4.13
C ASN A 105 -10.78 12.58 5.18
N ALA A 106 -10.06 11.50 5.52
CA ALA A 106 -10.46 10.53 6.52
C ALA A 106 -10.03 10.93 7.95
N ARG A 107 -9.11 11.89 8.11
CA ARG A 107 -8.51 12.21 9.42
C ARG A 107 -9.54 12.55 10.49
N LYS A 108 -10.61 13.29 10.16
CA LYS A 108 -11.69 13.59 11.12
C LYS A 108 -12.42 12.33 11.60
N LEU A 109 -12.71 11.40 10.69
CA LEU A 109 -13.34 10.12 11.02
C LEU A 109 -12.40 9.27 11.88
N LEU A 110 -11.13 9.14 11.49
CA LEU A 110 -10.14 8.37 12.24
C LEU A 110 -9.91 8.94 13.65
N ALA A 111 -9.87 10.26 13.80
CA ALA A 111 -9.79 10.94 15.10
C ALA A 111 -11.02 10.69 15.98
N GLN A 112 -12.21 10.58 15.38
CA GLN A 112 -13.42 10.18 16.11
C GLN A 112 -13.34 8.72 16.54
N LEU A 113 -13.02 7.80 15.63
CA LEU A 113 -12.88 6.38 15.93
C LEU A 113 -11.83 6.14 17.03
N GLN A 114 -10.73 6.89 17.03
CA GLN A 114 -9.73 6.79 18.09
C GLN A 114 -10.28 7.21 19.46
N ARG A 115 -11.04 8.31 19.53
CA ARG A 115 -11.65 8.77 20.79
C ARG A 115 -12.69 7.79 21.32
N GLU A 116 -13.36 7.06 20.43
CA GLU A 116 -14.33 6.03 20.76
C GLU A 116 -13.69 4.64 20.96
N ASN A 117 -12.37 4.52 20.82
CA ASN A 117 -11.62 3.26 20.88
C ASN A 117 -12.14 2.20 19.88
N HIS A 118 -12.52 2.67 18.68
CA HIS A 118 -13.05 1.90 17.56
C HIS A 118 -12.06 1.74 16.39
N LEU A 119 -10.85 2.30 16.47
CA LEU A 119 -9.81 2.00 15.48
C LEU A 119 -9.43 0.52 15.53
N THR A 120 -9.12 -0.04 14.35
CA THR A 120 -8.63 -1.41 14.28
C THR A 120 -7.15 -1.43 14.67
N PRO A 121 -6.74 -2.28 15.64
CA PRO A 121 -5.32 -2.41 15.93
C PRO A 121 -4.53 -2.86 14.70
N LEU A 122 -3.36 -2.29 14.43
CA LEU A 122 -2.52 -2.61 13.27
C LEU A 122 -2.15 -4.10 13.22
N LYS A 123 -2.01 -4.74 14.38
CA LYS A 123 -1.81 -6.20 14.49
C LYS A 123 -2.99 -7.04 13.98
N ASN A 124 -4.18 -6.46 13.89
CA ASN A 124 -5.38 -7.09 13.34
C ASN A 124 -5.56 -6.75 11.85
N LEU A 125 -4.89 -5.71 11.34
CA LEU A 125 -4.82 -5.36 9.92
C LEU A 125 -3.64 -6.06 9.21
N ARG A 126 -3.39 -7.31 9.58
CA ARG A 126 -2.31 -8.13 8.99
C ARG A 126 -2.76 -8.95 7.80
N ASP A 127 -4.03 -9.33 7.79
CA ASP A 127 -4.63 -10.23 6.80
C ASP A 127 -5.45 -9.46 5.75
N SER A 128 -5.91 -10.18 4.73
CA SER A 128 -6.59 -9.60 3.56
C SER A 128 -7.84 -8.79 3.93
N PHE A 129 -7.99 -7.60 3.34
CA PHE A 129 -9.19 -6.77 3.48
C PHE A 129 -10.37 -7.25 2.63
N MET A 130 -10.18 -8.26 1.77
CA MET A 130 -11.20 -8.73 0.82
C MET A 130 -12.41 -9.39 1.48
N GLY A 131 -12.28 -9.85 2.73
CA GLY A 131 -13.39 -10.41 3.52
C GLY A 131 -14.20 -9.37 4.29
N LEU A 132 -13.80 -8.10 4.25
CA LEU A 132 -14.48 -7.02 4.98
C LEU A 132 -15.68 -6.49 4.19
N SER A 133 -16.67 -5.93 4.91
CA SER A 133 -17.72 -5.13 4.26
C SER A 133 -17.10 -3.88 3.61
N PRO A 134 -17.75 -3.28 2.59
CA PRO A 134 -17.20 -2.09 1.93
C PRO A 134 -16.85 -0.95 2.88
N ASP A 135 -17.68 -0.70 3.91
CA ASP A 135 -17.44 0.35 4.89
C ASP A 135 -16.21 0.03 5.76
N LEU A 136 -16.09 -1.21 6.25
CA LEU A 136 -14.94 -1.65 7.06
C LEU A 136 -13.65 -1.67 6.23
N ALA A 137 -13.71 -2.08 4.97
CA ALA A 137 -12.58 -2.02 4.06
C ALA A 137 -12.14 -0.57 3.86
N GLY A 138 -13.07 0.36 3.63
CA GLY A 138 -12.78 1.79 3.50
C GLY A 138 -12.05 2.37 4.71
N ILE A 139 -12.48 1.98 5.93
CA ILE A 139 -11.81 2.38 7.18
C ILE A 139 -10.42 1.74 7.26
N ALA A 140 -10.27 0.44 6.99
CA ALA A 140 -8.98 -0.24 7.02
C ALA A 140 -7.95 0.37 6.05
N TYR A 141 -8.36 0.72 4.83
CA TYR A 141 -7.51 1.45 3.88
C TYR A 141 -7.14 2.85 4.38
N ALA A 142 -8.08 3.57 5.00
CA ALA A 142 -7.83 4.89 5.57
C ALA A 142 -6.86 4.84 6.76
N GLU A 143 -7.02 3.87 7.67
CA GLU A 143 -6.11 3.61 8.79
C GLU A 143 -4.70 3.29 8.26
N SER A 144 -4.61 2.41 7.26
CA SER A 144 -3.37 2.00 6.60
C SER A 144 -2.60 3.19 6.00
N LEU A 145 -3.29 4.02 5.20
CA LEU A 145 -2.69 5.20 4.59
C LEU A 145 -2.30 6.23 5.65
N SER A 146 -3.16 6.48 6.63
CA SER A 146 -2.85 7.46 7.70
C SER A 146 -1.64 7.05 8.51
N ALA A 147 -1.49 5.76 8.84
CA ALA A 147 -0.32 5.25 9.54
C ALA A 147 0.94 5.44 8.70
N VAL A 148 0.93 5.09 7.40
CA VAL A 148 2.10 5.27 6.53
C VAL A 148 2.43 6.75 6.29
N GLU A 149 1.44 7.63 6.16
CA GLU A 149 1.65 9.09 6.10
C GLU A 149 2.27 9.61 7.40
N TYR A 150 1.83 9.12 8.56
CA TYR A 150 2.44 9.44 9.85
C TYR A 150 3.89 8.95 9.95
N LEU A 151 4.17 7.73 9.49
CA LEU A 151 5.55 7.22 9.40
C LEU A 151 6.41 8.16 8.54
N ALA A 152 5.93 8.54 7.36
CA ALA A 152 6.64 9.45 6.47
C ALA A 152 6.82 10.86 7.07
N SER A 153 5.86 11.36 7.86
CA SER A 153 5.95 12.68 8.50
C SER A 153 6.95 12.70 9.66
N GLN A 154 7.02 11.63 10.45
CA GLN A 154 7.91 11.54 11.62
C GLN A 154 9.35 11.14 11.27
N PHE A 155 9.53 10.22 10.32
CA PHE A 155 10.83 9.63 10.00
C PHE A 155 11.35 10.00 8.61
N GLY A 156 10.55 10.71 7.83
CA GLY A 156 10.83 11.04 6.44
C GLY A 156 10.48 9.89 5.49
N ARG A 157 10.18 10.24 4.23
CA ARG A 157 9.94 9.26 3.15
C ARG A 157 11.07 8.20 2.99
N PRO A 158 12.37 8.54 3.14
CA PRO A 158 13.44 7.54 3.07
C PRO A 158 13.34 6.41 4.11
N ALA A 159 12.62 6.61 5.22
CA ALA A 159 12.44 5.56 6.22
C ALA A 159 11.64 4.36 5.68
N ILE A 160 10.64 4.61 4.82
CA ILE A 160 9.89 3.54 4.13
C ILE A 160 10.84 2.73 3.24
N ARG A 161 11.67 3.42 2.47
CA ARG A 161 12.69 2.79 1.62
C ARG A 161 13.66 1.94 2.43
N ASN A 162 14.21 2.49 3.51
CA ASN A 162 15.15 1.77 4.37
C ASN A 162 14.53 0.50 4.97
N LEU A 163 13.25 0.56 5.38
CA LEU A 163 12.52 -0.60 5.88
C LEU A 163 12.38 -1.67 4.79
N LEU A 164 12.01 -1.29 3.57
CA LEU A 164 11.89 -2.21 2.43
C LEU A 164 13.26 -2.78 2.02
N ASP A 165 14.33 -1.97 2.02
CA ASP A 165 15.69 -2.44 1.74
C ASP A 165 16.18 -3.45 2.81
N LEU A 166 15.83 -3.27 4.08
CA LEU A 166 16.11 -4.25 5.13
C LEU A 166 15.32 -5.56 4.93
N MET A 167 14.05 -5.47 4.53
CA MET A 167 13.30 -6.67 4.13
C MET A 167 13.94 -7.36 2.91
N GLY A 168 14.50 -6.57 1.99
CA GLY A 168 15.33 -7.04 0.89
C GLY A 168 16.56 -7.84 1.32
N GLN A 169 17.09 -7.53 2.51
CA GLN A 169 18.18 -8.26 3.16
C GLN A 169 17.68 -9.43 4.04
N ASN A 170 16.46 -9.92 3.79
CA ASN A 170 15.84 -11.07 4.46
C ASN A 170 15.45 -10.83 5.94
N TYR A 171 15.34 -9.56 6.35
CA TYR A 171 14.72 -9.24 7.64
C TYR A 171 13.21 -9.49 7.53
N ASN A 172 12.61 -10.07 8.58
CA ASN A 172 11.15 -10.02 8.70
C ASN A 172 10.69 -8.58 9.01
N PHE A 173 9.41 -8.28 8.75
CA PHE A 173 8.87 -6.93 8.89
C PHE A 173 9.12 -6.30 10.27
N GLU A 174 8.86 -7.02 11.36
CA GLU A 174 9.05 -6.50 12.73
C GLU A 174 10.50 -6.11 13.02
N ASN A 175 11.45 -6.95 12.59
CA ASN A 175 12.87 -6.68 12.74
C ASN A 175 13.31 -5.51 11.85
N ALA A 176 12.87 -5.48 10.59
CA ALA A 176 13.16 -4.38 9.67
C ALA A 176 12.61 -3.04 10.22
N PHE A 177 11.38 -3.04 10.71
CA PHE A 177 10.72 -1.88 11.31
C PHE A 177 11.49 -1.37 12.53
N ARG A 178 11.86 -2.27 13.45
CA ARG A 178 12.65 -1.94 14.64
C ARG A 178 14.02 -1.40 14.30
N THR A 179 14.72 -2.02 13.35
CA THR A 179 16.05 -1.57 12.93
C THR A 179 15.99 -0.21 12.24
N ALA A 180 15.02 0.00 11.35
CA ALA A 180 14.86 1.25 10.60
C ALA A 180 14.44 2.43 11.48
N LEU A 181 13.47 2.22 12.38
CA LEU A 181 12.80 3.30 13.11
C LEU A 181 13.21 3.40 14.59
N GLN A 182 14.00 2.44 15.09
CA GLN A 182 14.35 2.31 16.51
C GLN A 182 13.13 2.26 17.43
N ARG A 183 12.02 1.68 16.92
CA ARG A 183 10.73 1.52 17.62
C ARG A 183 10.08 0.20 17.20
N SER A 184 9.33 -0.41 18.11
CA SER A 184 8.40 -1.48 17.77
C SER A 184 7.17 -0.94 17.04
N VAL A 185 6.46 -1.83 16.31
CA VAL A 185 5.19 -1.49 15.65
C VAL A 185 4.15 -1.01 16.66
N SER A 186 4.12 -1.56 17.87
CA SER A 186 3.17 -1.15 18.93
C SER A 186 3.46 0.25 19.50
N GLU A 187 4.74 0.61 19.67
CA GLU A 187 5.11 1.98 20.09
C GLU A 187 4.80 3.00 19.00
N PHE A 188 5.01 2.62 17.74
CA PHE A 188 4.61 3.43 16.59
C PHE A 188 3.09 3.62 16.51
N GLU A 189 2.33 2.53 16.64
CA GLU A 189 0.85 2.55 16.63
C GLU A 189 0.31 3.50 17.70
N SER A 190 0.83 3.39 18.93
CA SER A 190 0.42 4.25 20.04
C SER A 190 0.67 5.73 19.75
N ALA A 191 1.82 6.06 19.15
CA ALA A 191 2.18 7.44 18.80
C ALA A 191 1.32 7.98 17.65
N TRP A 192 1.06 7.17 16.62
CA TRP A 192 0.16 7.51 15.51
C TRP A 192 -1.27 7.76 16.00
N GLN A 193 -1.79 6.89 16.86
CA GLN A 193 -3.13 7.05 17.44
C GLN A 193 -3.25 8.33 18.27
N GLN A 194 -2.22 8.69 19.03
CA GLN A 194 -2.19 9.97 19.75
C GLN A 194 -2.18 11.15 18.78
N ASP A 195 -1.36 11.09 17.72
CA ASP A 195 -1.31 12.13 16.68
C ASP A 195 -2.67 12.36 16.04
N LEU A 196 -3.46 11.33 15.76
CA LEU A 196 -4.81 11.49 15.17
C LEU A 196 -5.72 12.43 15.97
N THR A 197 -5.52 12.52 17.29
CA THR A 197 -6.36 13.30 18.20
C THR A 197 -5.82 14.69 18.54
N GLN A 198 -4.63 15.03 18.04
CA GLN A 198 -4.05 16.38 18.10
C GLN A 198 -4.61 17.25 16.97
#